data_AF-A0A0Q0I053-F1
#
_entry.id   AF-A0A0Q0I053-F1
#
_cell.length_a   1.000
_cell.length_b   1.000
_cell.length_c   1.000
_cell.angle_alpha   90.00
_cell.angle_beta   90.00
_cell.angle_gamma   90.00
#
_symmetry.space_group_name_H-M   'P 1'
#
loop_
_entity.id
_entity.type
_entity.pdbx_description
1 polymer ?
#
loop_
_entity_poly.entity_id
_entity_poly.type
_entity_poly.pdbx_seq_one_letter_code
_entity_poly.pdbx_strand_id
1 'polypeptide(L)'
;MDNFFIFILIVGALLLTLSIVPTIKICKKTNRVSWILLLALIFSFIVGYWYVLYYFVNNDIDGFIATSVSLILFGGGAFVYLVIQLSYKSILKIDRFAKRQRTLAENDSLTGLPNRKKFFQVLNKHVKYEPSFYLMLIDLNRFKSVNDSYGNKVGDMLLSIFSKTLSHNIIGIAKLYRLGGDEFALIIDDSTNETVDLCIEAIKKSTKHPFHIYEHSLRVHVTVGITTFANHSSHANELLKQADLALHEAKATHQLYVHYFEALSARANELSNMTSRIKQAIQNHEFELYLQPIFDAKANEVHGAEALIRWPQSDGSFISPEVFISIAEQSGLILNISKWVLLETIKHLKALKAAGFIGQLHVNLSTKDLESPEFYEFVEELVKHDPTLSDAIIFEITECAMMTNLEAARTMMQNLNNRGFEFSVDDFGTGFSSLVLLRELPVSQIKIDQSFIKDMLTQIADYAIVESTLFLATRLNCKVVAEGIENNDLKQTLTLMDCDYLQGYYFSKPVNINEFIHKYANEEKYRII
;
A
#
# COMPACT_ATOMS: atom_id res chain seq x y z
N MET A 1 24.81 -7.88 -85.66
CA MET A 1 24.65 -7.04 -84.45
C MET A 1 23.19 -6.90 -84.04
N ASP A 2 22.26 -7.44 -84.83
CA ASP A 2 20.84 -7.06 -84.78
C ASP A 2 20.07 -7.63 -83.58
N ASN A 3 20.57 -8.71 -82.98
CA ASN A 3 19.93 -9.30 -81.79
C ASN A 3 20.28 -8.60 -80.47
N PHE A 4 21.33 -7.77 -80.43
CA PHE A 4 21.83 -7.21 -79.16
C PHE A 4 20.96 -6.07 -78.63
N PHE A 5 20.55 -5.13 -79.49
CA PHE A 5 19.71 -4.01 -79.07
C PHE A 5 18.28 -4.46 -78.71
N ILE A 6 17.73 -5.44 -79.44
CA ILE A 6 16.45 -6.08 -79.13
C ILE A 6 16.49 -6.72 -77.74
N PHE A 7 17.56 -7.46 -77.44
CA PHE A 7 17.75 -8.07 -76.12
C PHE A 7 17.77 -7.02 -74.99
N ILE A 8 18.56 -5.95 -75.14
CA ILE A 8 18.64 -4.86 -74.15
C ILE A 8 17.26 -4.23 -73.90
N LEU A 9 16.49 -3.99 -74.96
CA LEU A 9 15.16 -3.40 -74.88
C LEU A 9 14.16 -4.33 -74.16
N ILE A 10 14.21 -5.63 -74.44
CA ILE A 10 13.42 -6.66 -73.74
C ILE A 10 13.75 -6.67 -72.24
N VAL A 11 15.04 -6.61 -71.88
CA VAL A 11 15.45 -6.58 -70.47
C VAL A 11 14.94 -5.31 -69.79
N GLY A 12 14.99 -4.14 -70.46
CA GLY A 12 14.42 -2.90 -69.95
C GLY A 12 12.90 -2.99 -69.70
N ALA A 13 12.16 -3.57 -70.64
CA ALA A 13 10.73 -3.82 -70.49
C ALA A 13 10.42 -4.79 -69.34
N LEU A 14 11.24 -5.83 -69.17
CA LEU A 14 11.09 -6.81 -68.08
C LEU A 14 11.38 -6.19 -66.70
N LEU A 15 12.35 -5.29 -66.59
CA LEU A 15 12.61 -4.55 -65.35
C LEU A 15 11.42 -3.66 -64.97
N LEU A 16 10.78 -3.02 -65.96
CA LEU A 16 9.56 -2.24 -65.75
C LEU A 16 8.38 -3.11 -65.30
N THR A 17 8.16 -4.27 -65.91
CA THR A 17 7.07 -5.18 -65.49
C THR A 17 7.29 -5.71 -64.08
N LEU A 18 8.53 -6.07 -63.72
CA LEU A 18 8.90 -6.47 -62.35
C LEU A 18 8.65 -5.37 -61.31
N SER A 19 8.61 -4.11 -61.73
CA SER A 19 8.36 -2.96 -60.85
C SER A 19 6.87 -2.76 -60.50
N ILE A 20 5.94 -3.39 -61.23
CA ILE A 20 4.48 -3.27 -61.00
C ILE A 20 4.08 -3.81 -59.62
N VAL A 21 4.49 -5.04 -59.29
CA VAL A 21 4.04 -5.72 -58.06
C VAL A 21 4.44 -4.97 -56.79
N PRO A 22 5.71 -4.52 -56.62
CA PRO A 22 6.08 -3.66 -55.51
C PRO A 22 5.28 -2.35 -55.47
N THR A 23 5.02 -1.73 -56.61
CA THR A 23 4.26 -0.47 -56.70
C THR A 23 2.82 -0.64 -56.22
N ILE A 24 2.13 -1.72 -56.63
CA ILE A 24 0.78 -2.04 -56.14
C ILE A 24 0.79 -2.23 -54.61
N LYS A 25 1.80 -2.90 -54.05
CA LYS A 25 1.94 -3.06 -52.59
C LYS A 25 2.14 -1.71 -51.89
N ILE A 26 2.89 -0.78 -52.50
CA ILE A 26 3.05 0.59 -51.98
C ILE A 26 1.72 1.35 -52.02
N CYS A 27 0.97 1.28 -53.12
CA CYS A 27 -0.33 1.95 -53.26
C CYS A 27 -1.30 1.50 -52.15
N LYS A 28 -1.43 0.18 -51.94
CA LYS A 28 -2.30 -0.38 -50.89
C LYS A 28 -1.92 0.06 -49.48
N LYS A 29 -0.62 0.28 -49.22
CA LYS A 29 -0.11 0.59 -47.88
C LYS A 29 -0.12 2.08 -47.56
N THR A 30 0.09 2.94 -48.56
CA THR A 30 0.23 4.39 -48.36
C THR A 30 -1.05 5.18 -48.64
N ASN A 31 -1.96 4.62 -49.46
CA ASN A 31 -3.21 5.26 -49.90
C ASN A 31 -3.01 6.69 -50.47
N ARG A 32 -1.86 6.99 -51.07
CA ARG A 32 -1.53 8.30 -51.65
C ARG A 32 -1.72 8.29 -53.17
N VAL A 33 -2.35 9.34 -53.69
CA VAL A 33 -2.62 9.53 -55.14
C VAL A 33 -1.34 9.50 -55.99
N SER A 34 -0.23 10.02 -55.47
CA SER A 34 1.05 10.07 -56.19
C SER A 34 1.57 8.69 -56.63
N TRP A 35 1.36 7.64 -55.82
CA TRP A 35 1.79 6.28 -56.17
C TRP A 35 0.86 5.62 -57.20
N ILE A 36 -0.42 5.99 -57.20
CA ILE A 36 -1.39 5.54 -58.19
C ILE A 36 -1.04 6.15 -59.57
N LEU A 37 -0.68 7.44 -59.59
CA LEU A 37 -0.19 8.11 -60.80
C LEU A 37 1.11 7.46 -61.31
N LEU A 38 2.05 7.14 -60.42
CA LEU A 38 3.29 6.44 -60.80
C LEU A 38 3.00 5.05 -61.39
N LEU A 39 2.05 4.30 -60.82
CA LEU A 39 1.65 2.99 -61.35
C LEU A 39 1.06 3.11 -62.77
N ALA A 40 0.22 4.10 -63.02
CA ALA A 40 -0.32 4.38 -64.36
C ALA A 40 0.79 4.75 -65.35
N LEU A 41 1.76 5.55 -64.91
CA LEU A 41 2.92 5.95 -65.73
C LEU A 41 3.80 4.73 -66.10
N ILE A 42 4.04 3.82 -65.17
CA ILE A 42 4.80 2.57 -65.43
C ILE A 42 4.06 1.72 -66.48
N PHE A 43 2.74 1.62 -66.37
CA PHE A 43 1.94 0.87 -67.36
C PHE A 43 2.03 1.51 -68.74
N SER A 44 1.95 2.84 -68.83
CA SER A 44 2.15 3.59 -70.07
C SER A 44 3.55 3.38 -70.67
N PHE A 45 4.61 3.39 -69.85
CA PHE A 45 5.97 3.11 -70.31
C PHE A 45 6.12 1.68 -70.82
N ILE A 46 5.51 0.69 -70.18
CA ILE A 46 5.55 -0.71 -70.67
C ILE A 46 4.95 -0.80 -72.08
N VAL A 47 3.80 -0.17 -72.32
CA VAL A 47 3.19 -0.11 -73.66
C VAL A 47 4.13 0.57 -74.65
N GLY A 48 4.77 1.68 -74.25
CA GLY A 48 5.75 2.38 -75.08
C GLY A 48 6.97 1.51 -75.45
N TYR A 49 7.50 0.72 -74.51
CA TYR A 49 8.64 -0.17 -74.77
C TYR A 49 8.27 -1.28 -75.76
N TRP A 50 7.08 -1.87 -75.61
CA TRP A 50 6.59 -2.87 -76.57
C TRP A 50 6.36 -2.28 -77.96
N TYR A 51 5.89 -1.04 -78.06
CA TYR A 51 5.73 -0.35 -79.33
C TYR A 51 7.08 -0.10 -80.03
N VAL A 52 8.09 0.37 -79.28
CA VAL A 52 9.45 0.56 -79.84
C VAL A 52 10.06 -0.77 -80.27
N LEU A 53 9.87 -1.84 -79.50
CA LEU A 53 10.29 -3.19 -79.90
C LEU A 53 9.64 -3.61 -81.22
N TYR A 54 8.31 -3.44 -81.34
CA TYR A 54 7.56 -3.76 -82.55
C TYR A 54 8.06 -2.94 -83.75
N TYR A 55 8.34 -1.65 -83.55
CA TYR A 55 8.85 -0.76 -84.58
C TYR A 55 10.24 -1.19 -85.06
N PHE A 56 11.13 -1.58 -84.14
CA PHE A 56 12.49 -2.03 -84.44
C PHE A 56 12.54 -3.40 -85.15
N VAL A 57 11.56 -4.27 -84.90
CA VAL A 57 11.47 -5.59 -85.58
C VAL A 57 10.94 -5.47 -87.01
N ASN A 58 10.06 -4.49 -87.27
CA ASN A 58 9.38 -4.38 -88.57
C ASN A 58 9.98 -3.34 -89.53
N ASN A 59 10.95 -2.55 -89.08
CA ASN A 59 11.60 -1.53 -89.90
C ASN A 59 13.12 -1.67 -89.82
N ASP A 60 13.79 -1.41 -90.94
CA ASP A 60 15.24 -1.42 -91.02
C ASP A 60 15.78 -0.07 -90.50
N ILE A 61 16.44 -0.09 -89.34
CA ILE A 61 16.89 1.10 -88.62
C ILE A 61 18.41 1.06 -88.52
N ASP A 62 19.05 2.22 -88.67
CA ASP A 62 20.48 2.37 -88.45
C ASP A 62 20.91 1.82 -87.08
N GLY A 63 21.90 0.92 -87.09
CA GLY A 63 22.34 0.20 -85.91
C GLY A 63 22.87 1.11 -84.78
N PHE A 64 23.42 2.28 -85.10
CA PHE A 64 23.87 3.24 -84.09
C PHE A 64 22.69 3.90 -83.36
N ILE A 65 21.62 4.24 -84.10
CA ILE A 65 20.39 4.82 -83.54
C ILE A 65 19.67 3.77 -82.69
N ALA A 66 19.49 2.55 -83.21
CA ALA A 66 18.82 1.45 -82.51
C ALA A 66 19.51 1.10 -81.18
N THR A 67 20.85 1.07 -81.18
CA THR A 67 21.64 0.81 -79.97
C THR A 67 21.50 1.93 -78.95
N SER A 68 21.58 3.19 -79.38
CA SER A 68 21.48 4.37 -78.51
C SER A 68 20.12 4.45 -77.81
N VAL A 69 19.03 4.29 -78.57
CA VAL A 69 17.66 4.29 -78.02
C VAL A 69 17.46 3.11 -77.06
N SER A 70 17.96 1.92 -77.40
CA SER A 70 17.84 0.74 -76.54
C SER A 70 18.58 0.91 -75.22
N LEU A 71 19.76 1.54 -75.22
CA LEU A 71 20.52 1.83 -74.00
C LEU A 71 19.80 2.83 -73.09
N ILE A 72 19.19 3.88 -73.67
CA ILE A 72 18.41 4.87 -72.93
C ILE A 72 17.18 4.21 -72.29
N LEU A 73 16.45 3.40 -73.03
CA LEU A 73 15.28 2.68 -72.53
C LEU A 73 15.68 1.63 -71.47
N PHE A 74 16.74 0.87 -71.69
CA PHE A 74 17.24 -0.02 -70.64
C PHE A 74 17.62 0.74 -69.36
N GLY A 75 18.34 1.87 -69.49
CA GLY A 75 18.67 2.74 -68.37
C GLY A 75 17.42 3.27 -67.64
N GLY A 76 16.39 3.68 -68.39
CA GLY A 76 15.11 4.12 -67.84
C GLY A 76 14.38 3.02 -67.07
N GLY A 77 14.27 1.82 -67.65
CA GLY A 77 13.64 0.67 -67.00
C GLY A 77 14.40 0.21 -65.74
N ALA A 78 15.73 0.17 -65.81
CA ALA A 78 16.58 -0.14 -64.67
C ALA A 78 16.47 0.91 -63.55
N PHE A 79 16.42 2.19 -63.90
CA PHE A 79 16.23 3.28 -62.94
C PHE A 79 14.89 3.16 -62.21
N VAL A 80 13.78 2.98 -62.94
CA VAL A 80 12.44 2.82 -62.35
C VAL A 80 12.40 1.61 -61.43
N TYR A 81 12.93 0.46 -61.87
CA TYR A 81 13.00 -0.74 -61.05
C TYR A 81 13.78 -0.50 -59.74
N LEU A 82 14.97 0.10 -59.82
CA LEU A 82 15.82 0.37 -58.67
C LEU A 82 15.16 1.33 -57.68
N VAL A 83 14.60 2.44 -58.14
CA VAL A 83 13.93 3.43 -57.30
C VAL A 83 12.73 2.81 -56.57
N ILE A 84 11.92 2.00 -57.25
CA ILE A 84 10.75 1.37 -56.65
C ILE A 84 11.15 0.33 -55.61
N GLN A 85 12.18 -0.47 -55.88
CA GLN A 85 12.69 -1.45 -54.91
C GLN A 85 13.25 -0.77 -53.66
N LEU A 86 14.03 0.31 -53.82
CA LEU A 86 14.54 1.10 -52.70
C LEU A 86 13.42 1.75 -51.90
N SER A 87 12.42 2.32 -52.59
CA SER A 87 11.25 2.96 -51.97
C SER A 87 10.42 1.95 -51.18
N TYR A 88 10.16 0.77 -51.74
CA TYR A 88 9.41 -0.29 -51.06
C TYR A 88 10.13 -0.75 -49.79
N LYS A 89 11.45 -1.00 -49.86
CA LYS A 89 12.26 -1.36 -48.69
C LYS A 89 12.25 -0.27 -47.62
N SER A 90 12.35 1.00 -48.02
CA SER A 90 12.31 2.16 -47.10
C SER A 90 10.97 2.25 -46.36
N ILE A 91 9.85 2.15 -47.08
CA ILE A 91 8.50 2.19 -46.49
C ILE A 91 8.29 1.04 -45.50
N LEU A 92 8.76 -0.17 -45.83
CA LEU A 92 8.70 -1.30 -44.89
C LEU A 92 9.56 -1.07 -43.65
N LYS A 93 10.75 -0.50 -43.81
CA LYS A 93 11.64 -0.17 -42.70
C LYS A 93 10.99 0.86 -41.78
N ILE A 94 10.45 1.95 -42.33
CA ILE A 94 9.75 3.00 -41.55
C ILE A 94 8.54 2.43 -40.81
N ASP A 95 7.70 1.60 -41.45
CA ASP A 95 6.56 0.97 -40.77
C ASP A 95 6.98 0.05 -39.62
N ARG A 96 8.06 -0.74 -39.80
CA ARG A 96 8.62 -1.58 -38.73
C ARG A 96 9.18 -0.73 -37.60
N PHE A 97 9.89 0.35 -37.91
CA PHE A 97 10.40 1.29 -36.90
C PHE A 97 9.26 1.96 -36.14
N ALA A 98 8.22 2.44 -36.83
CA ALA A 98 7.05 3.05 -36.22
C ALA A 98 6.31 2.07 -35.32
N LYS A 99 6.11 0.82 -35.75
CA LYS A 99 5.51 -0.24 -34.92
C LYS A 99 6.35 -0.54 -33.69
N ARG A 100 7.66 -0.73 -33.85
CA ARG A 100 8.57 -0.98 -32.73
C ARG A 100 8.59 0.17 -31.73
N GLN A 101 8.64 1.42 -32.22
CA GLN A 101 8.55 2.61 -31.39
C GLN A 101 7.23 2.67 -30.63
N ARG A 102 6.11 2.34 -31.29
CA ARG A 102 4.81 2.27 -30.64
C ARG A 102 4.76 1.20 -29.56
N THR A 103 5.26 0.00 -29.83
CA THR A 103 5.36 -1.09 -28.84
C THR A 103 6.23 -0.68 -27.65
N LEU A 104 7.39 -0.06 -27.88
CA LEU A 104 8.28 0.41 -26.81
C LEU A 104 7.65 1.56 -25.99
N ALA A 105 6.83 2.41 -26.63
CA ALA A 105 6.15 3.50 -25.96
C ALA A 105 4.89 3.06 -25.19
N GLU A 106 4.27 1.94 -25.55
CA GLU A 106 3.00 1.45 -25.00
C GLU A 106 3.15 0.24 -24.05
N ASN A 107 4.34 -0.39 -23.98
CA ASN A 107 4.59 -1.54 -23.11
C ASN A 107 5.68 -1.24 -22.07
N ASP A 108 5.59 -1.96 -20.95
CA ASP A 108 6.57 -1.99 -19.88
C ASP A 108 7.74 -2.89 -20.27
N SER A 109 8.98 -2.40 -20.10
CA SER A 109 10.18 -3.12 -20.56
C SER A 109 10.53 -4.36 -19.74
N LEU A 110 10.08 -4.40 -18.47
CA LEU A 110 10.39 -5.51 -17.56
C LEU A 110 9.41 -6.69 -17.74
N THR A 111 8.11 -6.39 -17.75
CA THR A 111 7.05 -7.41 -17.78
C THR A 111 6.54 -7.70 -19.19
N GLY A 112 6.74 -6.76 -20.13
CA GLY A 112 6.15 -6.83 -21.48
C GLY A 112 4.67 -6.48 -21.54
N LEU A 113 4.03 -6.19 -20.39
CA LEU A 113 2.64 -5.77 -20.30
C LEU A 113 2.44 -4.37 -20.91
N PRO A 114 1.22 -4.03 -21.36
CA PRO A 114 0.83 -2.65 -21.58
C PRO A 114 1.15 -1.76 -20.36
N ASN A 115 1.83 -0.64 -20.60
CA ASN A 115 2.27 0.26 -19.54
C ASN A 115 1.17 1.24 -19.10
N ARG A 116 1.48 2.06 -18.09
CA ARG A 116 0.62 3.13 -17.56
C ARG A 116 0.05 4.05 -18.66
N LYS A 117 0.86 4.45 -19.64
CA LYS A 117 0.40 5.32 -20.74
C LYS A 117 -0.68 4.62 -21.56
N LYS A 118 -0.47 3.35 -21.90
CA LYS A 118 -1.45 2.55 -22.64
C LYS A 118 -2.71 2.32 -21.82
N PHE A 119 -2.58 2.01 -20.53
CA PHE A 119 -3.69 1.87 -19.60
C PHE A 119 -4.59 3.12 -19.61
N PHE A 120 -4.04 4.32 -19.40
CA PHE A 120 -4.85 5.55 -19.40
C PHE A 120 -5.52 5.83 -20.75
N GLN A 121 -4.86 5.54 -21.87
CA GLN A 121 -5.48 5.67 -23.19
C GLN A 121 -6.70 4.75 -23.32
N VAL A 122 -6.58 3.50 -22.85
CA VAL A 122 -7.66 2.53 -22.89
C VAL A 122 -8.78 2.91 -21.91
N LEU A 123 -8.46 3.28 -20.68
CA LEU A 123 -9.43 3.68 -19.66
C LEU A 123 -10.25 4.89 -20.10
N ASN A 124 -9.62 5.94 -20.61
CA ASN A 124 -10.33 7.11 -21.14
C ASN A 124 -11.26 6.76 -22.30
N LYS A 125 -10.89 5.77 -23.12
CA LYS A 125 -11.77 5.26 -24.17
C LYS A 125 -12.97 4.51 -23.56
N HIS A 126 -12.76 3.67 -22.54
CA HIS A 126 -13.85 2.91 -21.90
C HIS A 126 -14.86 3.85 -21.26
N VAL A 127 -14.40 4.83 -20.47
CA VAL A 127 -15.24 5.88 -19.88
C VAL A 127 -16.11 6.60 -20.91
N LYS A 128 -15.61 6.77 -22.14
CA LYS A 128 -16.31 7.51 -23.19
C LYS A 128 -17.33 6.67 -23.97
N TYR A 129 -17.08 5.38 -24.14
CA TYR A 129 -17.79 4.56 -25.13
C TYR A 129 -18.48 3.33 -24.55
N GLU A 130 -18.06 2.83 -23.39
CA GLU A 130 -18.64 1.64 -22.78
C GLU A 130 -19.71 2.03 -21.75
N PRO A 131 -20.84 1.31 -21.69
CA PRO A 131 -21.93 1.64 -20.77
C PRO A 131 -21.60 1.32 -19.30
N SER A 132 -20.79 0.28 -19.09
CA SER A 132 -20.35 -0.20 -17.78
C SER A 132 -19.09 -1.05 -17.91
N PHE A 133 -18.23 -1.05 -16.90
CA PHE A 133 -17.05 -1.93 -16.80
C PHE A 133 -16.52 -1.93 -15.35
N TYR A 134 -15.68 -2.90 -15.00
CA TYR A 134 -14.93 -2.87 -13.74
C TYR A 134 -13.49 -2.45 -13.96
N LEU A 135 -12.95 -1.71 -12.99
CA LEU A 135 -11.53 -1.42 -12.85
C LEU A 135 -11.03 -2.05 -11.55
N MET A 136 -9.99 -2.87 -11.64
CA MET A 136 -9.27 -3.37 -10.47
C MET A 136 -7.85 -2.81 -10.45
N LEU A 137 -7.41 -2.35 -9.28
CA LEU A 137 -6.01 -2.09 -8.97
C LEU A 137 -5.47 -3.22 -8.10
N ILE A 138 -4.26 -3.67 -8.38
CA ILE A 138 -3.61 -4.80 -7.71
C ILE A 138 -2.23 -4.33 -7.23
N ASP A 139 -1.90 -4.65 -5.99
CA ASP A 139 -0.62 -4.33 -5.36
C ASP A 139 0.02 -5.59 -4.77
N LEU A 140 1.33 -5.75 -4.92
CA LEU A 140 2.09 -6.82 -4.26
C LEU A 140 2.55 -6.35 -2.88
N ASN A 141 1.90 -6.87 -1.84
CA ASN A 141 2.16 -6.45 -0.47
C ASN A 141 3.63 -6.67 -0.09
N ARG A 142 4.22 -5.64 0.55
CA ARG A 142 5.61 -5.64 1.03
C ARG A 142 6.65 -5.94 -0.06
N PHE A 143 6.39 -5.60 -1.32
CA PHE A 143 7.38 -5.76 -2.40
C PHE A 143 8.71 -5.05 -2.12
N LYS A 144 8.67 -3.87 -1.47
CA LYS A 144 9.88 -3.18 -1.04
C LYS A 144 10.76 -4.04 -0.12
N SER A 145 10.16 -4.76 0.84
CA SER A 145 10.89 -5.67 1.72
C SER A 145 11.57 -6.81 0.96
N VAL A 146 10.99 -7.27 -0.16
CA VAL A 146 11.64 -8.25 -1.04
C VAL A 146 12.88 -7.64 -1.70
N ASN A 147 12.79 -6.40 -2.21
CA ASN A 147 13.95 -5.71 -2.79
C ASN A 147 15.05 -5.45 -1.75
N ASP A 148 14.66 -5.02 -0.55
CA ASP A 148 15.61 -4.71 0.52
C ASP A 148 16.31 -5.98 1.04
N SER A 149 15.61 -7.12 1.07
CA SER A 149 16.15 -8.38 1.59
C SER A 149 16.93 -9.21 0.56
N TYR A 150 16.47 -9.24 -0.70
CA TYR A 150 16.98 -10.15 -1.74
C TYR A 150 17.57 -9.42 -2.96
N GLY A 151 17.49 -8.09 -2.98
CA GLY A 151 18.00 -7.23 -4.04
C GLY A 151 17.05 -7.07 -5.23
N ASN A 152 17.22 -5.95 -5.94
CA ASN A 152 16.34 -5.54 -7.05
C ASN A 152 16.20 -6.58 -8.17
N LYS A 153 17.24 -7.39 -8.44
CA LYS A 153 17.18 -8.43 -9.47
C LYS A 153 16.16 -9.52 -9.16
N VAL A 154 15.99 -9.86 -7.87
CA VAL A 154 15.02 -10.84 -7.42
C VAL A 154 13.61 -10.25 -7.51
N GLY A 155 13.42 -9.00 -7.10
CA GLY A 155 12.16 -8.28 -7.26
C GLY A 155 11.73 -8.12 -8.72
N ASP A 156 12.66 -7.78 -9.62
CA ASP A 156 12.39 -7.67 -11.05
C ASP A 156 11.92 -9.01 -11.64
N MET A 157 12.59 -10.11 -11.27
CA MET A 157 12.18 -11.45 -11.72
C MET A 157 10.82 -11.85 -11.14
N LEU A 158 10.54 -11.48 -9.89
CA LEU A 158 9.25 -11.72 -9.25
C LEU A 158 8.12 -11.03 -10.02
N LEU A 159 8.30 -9.75 -10.37
CA LEU A 159 7.33 -9.00 -11.18
C LEU A 159 7.15 -9.64 -12.56
N SER A 160 8.23 -10.06 -13.22
CA SER A 160 8.14 -10.74 -14.51
C SER A 160 7.38 -12.08 -14.40
N ILE A 161 7.64 -12.91 -13.39
CA ILE A 161 6.94 -14.20 -13.22
C ILE A 161 5.48 -13.95 -12.85
N PHE A 162 5.21 -13.08 -11.87
CA PHE A 162 3.86 -12.71 -11.45
C PHE A 162 3.02 -12.21 -12.64
N SER A 163 3.57 -11.29 -13.43
CA SER A 163 2.89 -10.75 -14.61
C SER A 163 2.51 -11.82 -15.63
N LYS A 164 3.39 -12.81 -15.87
CA LYS A 164 3.15 -13.91 -16.81
C LYS A 164 2.10 -14.87 -16.28
N THR A 165 2.22 -15.26 -15.01
CA THR A 165 1.27 -16.15 -14.33
C THR A 165 -0.13 -15.54 -14.31
N LEU A 166 -0.23 -14.26 -13.92
CA LEU A 166 -1.51 -13.58 -13.87
C LEU A 166 -2.10 -13.41 -15.27
N SER A 167 -1.30 -12.98 -16.27
CA SER A 167 -1.76 -12.87 -17.66
C SER A 167 -2.32 -14.18 -18.21
N HIS A 168 -1.71 -15.31 -17.85
CA HIS A 168 -2.19 -16.62 -18.27
C HIS A 168 -3.53 -17.00 -17.62
N ASN A 169 -3.70 -16.70 -16.33
CA ASN A 169 -4.91 -17.05 -15.59
C ASN A 169 -6.13 -16.18 -15.93
N ILE A 170 -5.92 -14.94 -16.41
CA ILE A 170 -7.01 -14.00 -16.75
C ILE A 170 -7.36 -13.97 -18.25
N ILE A 171 -6.73 -14.81 -19.06
CA ILE A 171 -6.85 -14.75 -20.51
C ILE A 171 -8.33 -14.92 -20.95
N GLY A 172 -8.82 -13.99 -21.76
CA GLY A 172 -10.23 -13.97 -22.19
C GLY A 172 -11.22 -13.39 -21.17
N ILE A 173 -10.76 -13.03 -19.97
CA ILE A 173 -11.59 -12.45 -18.89
C ILE A 173 -11.34 -10.94 -18.79
N ALA A 174 -10.06 -10.54 -18.70
CA ALA A 174 -9.67 -9.16 -18.47
C ALA A 174 -8.38 -8.78 -19.22
N LYS A 175 -8.12 -7.48 -19.34
CA LYS A 175 -6.84 -6.95 -19.86
C LYS A 175 -5.96 -6.46 -18.71
N LEU A 176 -4.73 -6.98 -18.62
CA LEU A 176 -3.74 -6.61 -17.60
C LEU A 176 -2.77 -5.54 -18.08
N TYR A 177 -2.51 -4.59 -17.19
CA TYR A 177 -1.60 -3.47 -17.36
C TYR A 177 -0.65 -3.40 -16.16
N ARG A 178 0.56 -2.88 -16.37
CA ARG A 178 1.48 -2.50 -15.27
C ARG A 178 1.55 -0.98 -15.17
N LEU A 179 1.22 -0.43 -14.01
CA LEU A 179 1.21 1.01 -13.78
C LEU A 179 2.59 1.54 -13.37
N GLY A 180 3.37 0.72 -12.66
CA GLY A 180 4.73 1.05 -12.22
C GLY A 180 5.02 0.36 -10.89
N GLY A 181 6.29 0.21 -10.52
CA GLY A 181 6.66 -0.49 -9.27
C GLY A 181 6.03 -1.89 -9.20
N ASP A 182 5.26 -2.10 -8.15
CA ASP A 182 4.47 -3.29 -7.80
C ASP A 182 2.97 -3.17 -8.14
N GLU A 183 2.55 -2.10 -8.81
CA GLU A 183 1.15 -1.82 -9.14
C GLU A 183 0.75 -2.34 -10.52
N PHE A 184 -0.38 -3.05 -10.55
CA PHE A 184 -1.02 -3.57 -11.74
C PHE A 184 -2.48 -3.12 -11.81
N ALA A 185 -3.06 -3.14 -13.02
CA ALA A 185 -4.47 -2.83 -13.21
C ALA A 185 -5.15 -3.82 -14.16
N LEU A 186 -6.41 -4.13 -13.89
CA LEU A 186 -7.30 -4.87 -14.78
C LEU A 186 -8.47 -3.99 -15.22
N ILE A 187 -8.79 -4.03 -16.51
CA ILE A 187 -10.07 -3.54 -17.04
C ILE A 187 -10.87 -4.76 -17.49
N ILE A 188 -12.09 -4.87 -16.98
CA ILE A 188 -13.02 -5.97 -17.26
C ILE A 188 -14.22 -5.38 -18.01
N ASP A 189 -14.31 -5.71 -19.29
CA ASP A 189 -15.31 -5.15 -20.21
C ASP A 189 -16.73 -5.66 -19.87
N ASP A 190 -16.84 -6.83 -19.24
CA ASP A 190 -18.12 -7.39 -18.77
C ASP A 190 -18.41 -6.96 -17.32
N SER A 191 -19.54 -6.26 -17.12
CA SER A 191 -19.96 -5.72 -15.82
C SER A 191 -20.80 -6.68 -14.97
N THR A 192 -20.75 -7.99 -15.20
CA THR A 192 -21.35 -8.99 -14.30
C THR A 192 -20.46 -9.28 -13.09
N ASN A 193 -21.08 -9.59 -11.94
CA ASN A 193 -20.35 -9.99 -10.74
C ASN A 193 -19.58 -11.31 -10.94
N GLU A 194 -20.08 -12.19 -11.81
CA GLU A 194 -19.41 -13.45 -12.14
C GLU A 194 -18.01 -13.22 -12.72
N THR A 195 -17.84 -12.23 -13.59
CA THR A 195 -16.54 -11.94 -14.23
C THR A 195 -15.54 -11.32 -13.24
N VAL A 196 -16.04 -10.59 -12.23
CA VAL A 196 -15.23 -10.13 -11.08
C VAL A 196 -14.75 -11.33 -10.26
N ASP A 197 -15.64 -12.25 -9.90
CA ASP A 197 -15.30 -13.43 -9.12
C ASP A 197 -14.27 -14.31 -9.84
N LEU A 198 -14.42 -14.50 -11.16
CA LEU A 198 -13.45 -15.20 -12.00
C LEU A 198 -12.07 -14.52 -11.99
N CYS A 199 -12.02 -13.17 -12.04
CA CYS A 199 -10.76 -12.43 -11.92
C CYS A 199 -10.12 -12.61 -10.54
N ILE A 200 -10.90 -12.55 -9.47
CA ILE A 200 -10.41 -12.74 -8.10
C ILE A 200 -9.86 -14.16 -7.92
N GLU A 201 -10.54 -15.18 -8.41
CA GLU A 201 -10.04 -16.56 -8.39
C GLU A 201 -8.76 -16.72 -9.22
N ALA A 202 -8.66 -16.06 -10.39
CA ALA A 202 -7.45 -16.03 -11.18
C ALA A 202 -6.26 -15.36 -10.44
N ILE A 203 -6.52 -14.28 -9.68
CA ILE A 203 -5.52 -13.60 -8.85
C ILE A 203 -5.06 -14.50 -7.69
N LYS A 204 -6.00 -15.13 -6.97
CA LYS A 204 -5.69 -16.11 -5.90
C LYS A 204 -4.83 -17.26 -6.44
N LYS A 205 -5.22 -17.83 -7.57
CA LYS A 205 -4.48 -18.92 -8.23
C LYS A 205 -3.06 -18.49 -8.60
N SER A 206 -2.87 -17.23 -8.98
CA SER A 206 -1.57 -16.69 -9.38
C SER A 206 -0.59 -16.54 -8.22
N THR A 207 -1.08 -16.48 -6.98
CA THR A 207 -0.28 -16.31 -5.76
C THR A 207 -0.33 -17.51 -4.81
N LYS A 208 -1.06 -18.57 -5.20
CA LYS A 208 -1.27 -19.78 -4.39
C LYS A 208 0.02 -20.50 -4.00
N HIS A 209 0.99 -20.54 -4.91
CA HIS A 209 2.26 -21.24 -4.72
C HIS A 209 3.41 -20.24 -4.57
N PRO A 210 4.43 -20.52 -3.73
CA PRO A 210 5.62 -19.70 -3.65
C PRO A 210 6.31 -19.54 -5.02
N PHE A 211 6.86 -18.36 -5.27
CA PHE A 211 7.68 -18.07 -6.43
C PHE A 211 9.11 -18.56 -6.17
N HIS A 212 9.59 -19.49 -7.00
CA HIS A 212 10.96 -19.97 -6.94
C HIS A 212 11.85 -19.13 -7.86
N ILE A 213 12.75 -18.36 -7.27
CA ILE A 213 13.61 -17.39 -7.97
C ILE A 213 15.04 -17.58 -7.47
N TYR A 214 15.93 -18.05 -8.34
CA TYR A 214 17.28 -18.52 -7.96
C TYR A 214 17.18 -19.55 -6.81
N GLU A 215 17.94 -19.37 -5.72
CA GLU A 215 17.86 -20.19 -4.51
C GLU A 215 16.70 -19.82 -3.55
N HIS A 216 15.89 -18.80 -3.84
CA HIS A 216 14.86 -18.32 -2.92
C HIS A 216 13.47 -18.88 -3.25
N SER A 217 12.69 -19.13 -2.20
CA SER A 217 11.26 -19.43 -2.28
C SER A 217 10.47 -18.30 -1.63
N LEU A 218 9.80 -17.49 -2.44
CA LEU A 218 9.13 -16.27 -2.00
C LEU A 218 7.62 -16.44 -2.00
N ARG A 219 6.99 -16.28 -0.83
CA ARG A 219 5.54 -16.17 -0.73
C ARG A 219 5.17 -14.69 -0.75
N VAL A 220 4.35 -14.30 -1.73
CA VAL A 220 3.82 -12.94 -1.84
C VAL A 220 2.31 -12.94 -1.64
N HIS A 221 1.83 -11.87 -1.03
CA HIS A 221 0.42 -11.57 -0.92
C HIS A 221 0.10 -10.42 -1.87
N VAL A 222 -1.13 -10.41 -2.36
CA VAL A 222 -1.64 -9.32 -3.18
C VAL A 222 -2.88 -8.75 -2.53
N THR A 223 -3.12 -7.47 -2.74
CA THR A 223 -4.33 -6.79 -2.32
C THR A 223 -4.95 -6.08 -3.53
N VAL A 224 -6.27 -6.03 -3.60
CA VAL A 224 -7.01 -5.58 -4.78
C VAL A 224 -8.08 -4.54 -4.41
N GLY A 225 -8.05 -3.39 -5.06
CA GLY A 225 -9.12 -2.39 -4.99
C GLY A 225 -10.00 -2.46 -6.24
N ILE A 226 -11.31 -2.56 -6.08
CA ILE A 226 -12.25 -2.71 -7.20
C ILE A 226 -13.16 -1.50 -7.25
N THR A 227 -13.36 -0.91 -8.42
CA THR A 227 -14.44 0.05 -8.65
C THR A 227 -15.27 -0.34 -9.87
N THR A 228 -16.53 0.08 -9.87
CA THR A 228 -17.48 -0.14 -10.95
C THR A 228 -17.74 1.19 -11.64
N PHE A 229 -17.54 1.25 -12.94
CA PHE A 229 -18.10 2.32 -13.74
C PHE A 229 -19.53 1.95 -14.12
N ALA A 230 -20.49 2.72 -13.60
CA ALA A 230 -21.88 2.70 -14.02
C ALA A 230 -22.34 4.15 -14.14
N ASN A 231 -22.86 4.51 -15.30
CA ASN A 231 -23.29 5.87 -15.70
C ASN A 231 -22.15 6.80 -16.17
N HIS A 232 -22.45 7.61 -17.19
CA HIS A 232 -21.52 8.50 -17.90
C HIS A 232 -21.00 9.70 -17.07
N SER A 233 -21.19 9.71 -15.76
CA SER A 233 -20.86 10.83 -14.87
C SER A 233 -19.42 10.81 -14.33
N SER A 234 -18.74 9.66 -14.36
CA SER A 234 -17.38 9.54 -13.81
C SER A 234 -16.30 9.75 -14.88
N HIS A 235 -15.15 10.31 -14.49
CA HIS A 235 -13.96 10.41 -15.34
C HIS A 235 -12.88 9.40 -14.94
N ALA A 236 -11.94 9.10 -15.85
CA ALA A 236 -10.91 8.08 -15.64
C ALA A 236 -10.09 8.28 -14.35
N ASN A 237 -9.77 9.53 -13.98
CA ASN A 237 -9.03 9.85 -12.75
C ASN A 237 -9.86 9.59 -11.50
N GLU A 238 -11.17 9.80 -11.55
CA GLU A 238 -12.07 9.57 -10.42
C GLU A 238 -12.23 8.07 -10.17
N LEU A 239 -12.42 7.27 -11.23
CA LEU A 239 -12.42 5.81 -11.12
C LEU A 239 -11.10 5.28 -10.55
N LEU A 240 -9.97 5.81 -11.01
CA LEU A 240 -8.67 5.42 -10.47
C LEU A 240 -8.57 5.74 -8.97
N LYS A 241 -9.02 6.94 -8.56
CA LYS A 241 -9.08 7.33 -7.14
C LYS A 241 -9.97 6.40 -6.34
N GLN A 242 -11.15 6.04 -6.84
CA GLN A 242 -12.07 5.12 -6.17
C GLN A 242 -11.45 3.72 -5.99
N ALA A 243 -10.82 3.19 -7.04
CA ALA A 243 -10.13 1.91 -6.96
C ALA A 243 -8.94 1.95 -5.97
N ASP A 244 -8.21 3.07 -5.92
CA ASP A 244 -7.10 3.28 -4.99
C ASP A 244 -7.58 3.35 -3.53
N LEU A 245 -8.68 4.05 -3.26
CA LEU A 245 -9.31 4.05 -1.94
C LEU A 245 -9.75 2.66 -1.50
N ALA A 246 -10.35 1.88 -2.41
CA ALA A 246 -10.72 0.50 -2.13
C ALA A 246 -9.48 -0.38 -1.89
N LEU A 247 -8.39 -0.18 -2.64
CA LEU A 247 -7.13 -0.88 -2.45
C LEU A 247 -6.53 -0.57 -1.08
N HIS A 248 -6.55 0.70 -0.66
CA HIS A 248 -6.07 1.14 0.64
C HIS A 248 -6.90 0.54 1.79
N GLU A 249 -8.24 0.55 1.67
CA GLU A 249 -9.11 -0.10 2.65
C GLU A 249 -8.80 -1.58 2.77
N ALA A 250 -8.65 -2.28 1.63
CA ALA A 250 -8.30 -3.70 1.62
C ALA A 250 -6.96 -3.98 2.31
N LYS A 251 -5.97 -3.07 2.18
CA LYS A 251 -4.69 -3.17 2.90
C LYS A 251 -4.88 -2.97 4.41
N ALA A 252 -5.67 -1.99 4.81
CA ALA A 252 -5.95 -1.69 6.22
C ALA A 252 -6.71 -2.84 6.92
N THR A 253 -7.71 -3.42 6.24
CA THR A 253 -8.53 -4.52 6.78
C THR A 253 -7.91 -5.90 6.56
N HIS A 254 -6.70 -5.97 5.97
CA HIS A 254 -6.02 -7.22 5.61
C HIS A 254 -6.87 -8.15 4.72
N GLN A 255 -7.78 -7.57 3.95
CA GLN A 255 -8.62 -8.29 3.00
C GLN A 255 -7.90 -8.44 1.66
N LEU A 256 -8.19 -9.53 0.96
CA LEU A 256 -7.69 -9.73 -0.41
C LEU A 256 -8.20 -8.64 -1.35
N TYR A 257 -9.46 -8.26 -1.23
CA TYR A 257 -10.07 -7.24 -2.06
C TYR A 257 -11.18 -6.49 -1.34
N VAL A 258 -11.41 -5.24 -1.77
CA VAL A 258 -12.56 -4.42 -1.36
C VAL A 258 -13.18 -3.78 -2.61
N HIS A 259 -14.51 -3.73 -2.66
CA HIS A 259 -15.23 -2.93 -3.63
C HIS A 259 -15.38 -1.50 -3.11
N TYR A 260 -15.22 -0.52 -4.00
CA TYR A 260 -15.48 0.86 -3.67
C TYR A 260 -16.97 1.06 -3.32
N PHE A 261 -17.21 1.81 -2.24
CA PHE A 261 -18.51 2.34 -1.86
C PHE A 261 -18.33 3.78 -1.36
N GLU A 262 -19.35 4.62 -1.48
CA GLU A 262 -19.24 6.08 -1.25
C GLU A 262 -18.67 6.46 0.12
N ALA A 263 -18.99 5.68 1.16
CA ALA A 263 -18.48 5.94 2.51
C ALA A 263 -16.95 5.77 2.62
N LEU A 264 -16.27 5.07 1.70
CA LEU A 264 -14.79 5.04 1.67
C LEU A 264 -14.20 6.41 1.35
N SER A 265 -14.82 7.17 0.44
CA SER A 265 -14.36 8.52 0.11
C SER A 265 -14.50 9.48 1.29
N ALA A 266 -15.63 9.39 2.01
CA ALA A 266 -15.86 10.15 3.23
C ALA A 266 -14.81 9.81 4.30
N ARG A 267 -14.61 8.52 4.60
CA ARG A 267 -13.59 8.04 5.55
C ARG A 267 -12.18 8.48 5.20
N ALA A 268 -11.79 8.41 3.93
CA ALA A 268 -10.47 8.83 3.50
C ALA A 268 -10.23 10.34 3.68
N ASN A 269 -11.25 11.15 3.41
CA ASN A 269 -11.18 12.60 3.67
C ASN A 269 -11.09 12.88 5.18
N GLU A 270 -11.88 12.18 6.00
CA GLU A 270 -11.82 12.30 7.47
C GLU A 270 -10.44 11.89 8.01
N LEU A 271 -9.88 10.78 7.53
CA LEU A 271 -8.54 10.31 7.89
C LEU A 271 -7.47 11.35 7.53
N SER A 272 -7.52 11.90 6.32
CA SER A 272 -6.57 12.93 5.86
C SER A 272 -6.70 14.21 6.70
N ASN A 273 -7.93 14.66 6.96
CA ASN A 273 -8.19 15.84 7.77
C ASN A 273 -7.67 15.64 9.21
N MET A 274 -7.98 14.50 9.83
CA MET A 274 -7.53 14.19 11.18
C MET A 274 -6.00 14.05 11.25
N THR A 275 -5.37 13.40 10.27
CA THR A 275 -3.90 13.29 10.19
C THR A 275 -3.25 14.68 10.15
N SER A 276 -3.81 15.62 9.38
CA SER A 276 -3.34 17.01 9.34
C SER A 276 -3.52 17.70 10.70
N ARG A 277 -4.66 17.50 11.36
CA ARG A 277 -4.93 18.06 12.70
C ARG A 277 -3.97 17.51 13.74
N ILE A 278 -3.68 16.21 13.74
CA ILE A 278 -2.73 15.58 14.68
C ILE A 278 -1.34 16.21 14.51
N LYS A 279 -0.86 16.37 13.27
CA LYS A 279 0.43 17.02 13.00
C LYS A 279 0.48 18.44 13.56
N GLN A 280 -0.59 19.21 13.37
CA GLN A 280 -0.69 20.58 13.92
C GLN A 280 -0.73 20.57 15.45
N ALA A 281 -1.51 19.68 16.06
CA ALA A 281 -1.63 19.56 17.51
C ALA A 281 -0.30 19.22 18.20
N ILE A 282 0.51 18.34 17.60
CA ILE A 282 1.87 18.05 18.08
C ILE A 282 2.74 19.31 18.03
N GLN A 283 2.71 20.05 16.92
CA GLN A 283 3.53 21.26 16.72
C GLN A 283 3.10 22.43 17.60
N ASN A 284 1.79 22.56 17.83
CA ASN A 284 1.19 23.64 18.60
C ASN A 284 1.06 23.32 20.10
N HIS A 285 1.48 22.13 20.54
CA HIS A 285 1.33 21.64 21.91
C HIS A 285 -0.13 21.69 22.41
N GLU A 286 -1.06 21.20 21.59
CA GLU A 286 -2.51 21.22 21.91
C GLU A 286 -2.95 20.04 22.79
N PHE A 287 -2.12 19.03 22.99
CA PHE A 287 -2.45 17.90 23.85
C PHE A 287 -2.27 18.24 25.34
N GLU A 288 -3.05 17.58 26.18
CA GLU A 288 -2.97 17.65 27.63
C GLU A 288 -2.86 16.25 28.23
N LEU A 289 -2.24 16.13 29.41
CA LEU A 289 -2.22 14.90 30.18
C LEU A 289 -3.11 15.03 31.41
N TYR A 290 -4.02 14.06 31.56
CA TYR A 290 -4.83 13.87 32.75
C TYR A 290 -4.32 12.65 33.51
N LEU A 291 -4.47 12.66 34.82
CA LEU A 291 -4.02 11.60 35.71
C LEU A 291 -5.22 10.94 36.37
N GLN A 292 -5.32 9.62 36.28
CA GLN A 292 -6.31 8.86 37.02
C GLN A 292 -5.64 8.10 38.18
N PRO A 293 -6.02 8.33 39.44
CA PRO A 293 -5.37 7.69 40.57
C PRO A 293 -5.66 6.18 40.63
N ILE A 294 -4.63 5.42 40.97
CA ILE A 294 -4.65 3.99 41.27
C ILE A 294 -4.48 3.84 42.78
N PHE A 295 -5.37 3.13 43.45
CA PHE A 295 -5.41 2.99 44.90
C PHE A 295 -4.92 1.62 45.35
N ASP A 296 -4.18 1.57 46.46
CA ASP A 296 -3.95 0.32 47.19
C ASP A 296 -5.28 -0.19 47.77
N ALA A 297 -5.65 -1.42 47.45
CA ALA A 297 -6.94 -1.99 47.81
C ALA A 297 -7.13 -2.14 49.33
N LYS A 298 -6.05 -2.26 50.10
CA LYS A 298 -6.05 -2.49 51.56
C LYS A 298 -5.79 -1.21 52.34
N ALA A 299 -4.77 -0.45 51.98
CA ALA A 299 -4.42 0.80 52.63
C ALA A 299 -5.41 1.93 52.29
N ASN A 300 -6.10 1.83 51.15
CA ASN A 300 -7.00 2.85 50.64
C ASN A 300 -6.30 4.22 50.46
N GLU A 301 -5.02 4.16 50.08
CA GLU A 301 -4.15 5.29 49.76
C GLU A 301 -3.80 5.25 48.27
N VAL A 302 -3.42 6.39 47.70
CA VAL A 302 -3.01 6.45 46.29
C VAL A 302 -1.65 5.79 46.13
N HIS A 303 -1.61 4.74 45.32
CA HIS A 303 -0.40 3.99 44.97
C HIS A 303 0.34 4.63 43.77
N GLY A 304 -0.42 5.06 42.77
CA GLY A 304 0.10 5.58 41.51
C GLY A 304 -0.96 6.34 40.73
N ALA A 305 -0.67 6.69 39.48
CA ALA A 305 -1.68 7.21 38.58
C ALA A 305 -1.41 6.86 37.12
N GLU A 306 -2.47 6.63 36.37
CA GLU A 306 -2.39 6.44 34.92
C GLU A 306 -2.39 7.78 34.19
N ALA A 307 -1.42 7.97 33.30
CA ALA A 307 -1.30 9.14 32.44
C ALA A 307 -2.12 8.95 31.16
N LEU A 308 -3.20 9.72 31.06
CA LEU A 308 -4.20 9.63 30.02
C LEU A 308 -4.19 10.88 29.15
N ILE A 309 -3.83 10.73 27.88
CA ILE A 309 -3.82 11.82 26.91
C ILE A 309 -5.23 12.36 26.64
N ARG A 310 -5.32 13.68 26.53
CA ARG A 310 -6.54 14.41 26.17
C ARG A 310 -6.22 15.40 25.06
N TRP A 311 -7.15 15.55 24.13
CA TRP A 311 -7.05 16.54 23.06
C TRP A 311 -8.23 17.51 23.14
N PRO A 312 -8.06 18.63 23.86
CA PRO A 312 -9.11 19.63 24.03
C PRO A 312 -9.45 20.31 22.70
N GLN A 313 -10.71 20.72 22.58
CA GLN A 313 -11.23 21.54 21.50
C GLN A 313 -11.57 22.94 22.03
N SER A 314 -11.66 23.92 21.13
CA SER A 314 -11.94 25.32 21.49
C SER A 314 -13.30 25.53 22.18
N ASP A 315 -14.23 24.60 22.01
CA ASP A 315 -15.55 24.61 22.66
C ASP A 315 -15.55 23.97 24.06
N GLY A 316 -14.40 23.50 24.54
CA GLY A 316 -14.24 22.84 25.84
C GLY A 316 -14.53 21.33 25.82
N SER A 317 -14.88 20.76 24.67
CA SER A 317 -15.00 19.31 24.51
C SER A 317 -13.63 18.65 24.24
N PHE A 318 -13.57 17.33 24.27
CA PHE A 318 -12.36 16.58 23.94
C PHE A 318 -12.59 15.69 22.71
N ILE A 319 -11.57 15.59 21.86
CA ILE A 319 -11.53 14.55 20.82
C ILE A 319 -11.17 13.23 21.51
N SER A 320 -11.97 12.19 21.26
CA SER A 320 -11.78 10.87 21.88
C SER A 320 -10.39 10.30 21.52
N PRO A 321 -9.60 9.82 22.50
CA PRO A 321 -8.37 9.08 22.27
C PRO A 321 -8.52 7.94 21.28
N GLU A 322 -9.58 7.15 21.38
CA GLU A 322 -9.85 6.03 20.45
C GLU A 322 -9.83 6.46 18.98
N VAL A 323 -10.35 7.67 18.69
CA VAL A 323 -10.44 8.19 17.32
C VAL A 323 -9.06 8.62 16.82
N PHE A 324 -8.36 9.49 17.56
CA PHE A 324 -7.12 10.07 17.04
C PHE A 324 -5.90 9.16 17.22
N ILE A 325 -5.87 8.29 18.23
CA ILE A 325 -4.79 7.33 18.44
C ILE A 325 -4.79 6.29 17.32
N SER A 326 -5.95 5.72 16.96
CA SER A 326 -6.05 4.78 15.84
C SER A 326 -5.55 5.40 14.53
N ILE A 327 -5.88 6.66 14.29
CA ILE A 327 -5.41 7.39 13.10
C ILE A 327 -3.91 7.70 13.18
N ALA A 328 -3.40 8.04 14.37
CA ALA A 328 -1.97 8.26 14.58
C ALA A 328 -1.15 6.98 14.35
N GLU A 329 -1.65 5.81 14.75
CA GLU A 329 -1.01 4.52 14.50
C GLU A 329 -0.97 4.20 13.01
N GLN A 330 -2.09 4.35 12.30
CA GLN A 330 -2.19 4.11 10.85
C GLN A 330 -1.30 5.06 10.04
N SER A 331 -1.16 6.31 10.48
CA SER A 331 -0.36 7.34 9.81
C SER A 331 1.10 7.40 10.26
N GLY A 332 1.51 6.56 11.23
CA GLY A 332 2.85 6.53 11.81
C GLY A 332 3.19 7.73 12.71
N LEU A 333 2.20 8.57 13.04
CA LEU A 333 2.36 9.72 13.94
C LEU A 333 2.35 9.34 15.43
N ILE A 334 1.93 8.11 15.76
CA ILE A 334 1.84 7.65 17.15
C ILE A 334 3.18 7.75 17.88
N LEU A 335 4.31 7.46 17.20
CA LEU A 335 5.65 7.60 17.79
C LEU A 335 5.92 9.03 18.30
N ASN A 336 5.47 10.05 17.56
CA ASN A 336 5.61 11.44 17.99
C ASN A 336 4.73 11.76 19.20
N ILE A 337 3.52 11.19 19.25
CA ILE A 337 2.61 11.32 20.39
C ILE A 337 3.18 10.62 21.62
N SER A 338 3.64 9.37 21.50
CA SER A 338 4.23 8.61 22.61
C SER A 338 5.46 9.31 23.19
N LYS A 339 6.35 9.86 22.34
CA LYS A 339 7.47 10.70 22.79
C LYS A 339 7.01 11.94 23.54
N TRP A 340 5.97 12.63 23.03
CA TRP A 340 5.40 13.80 23.71
C TRP A 340 4.78 13.42 25.06
N VAL A 341 3.99 12.35 25.13
CA VAL A 341 3.37 11.83 26.36
C VAL A 341 4.43 11.51 27.41
N LEU A 342 5.52 10.85 27.02
CA LEU A 342 6.58 10.51 27.96
C LEU A 342 7.29 11.75 28.52
N LEU A 343 7.59 12.74 27.65
CA LEU A 343 8.19 14.00 28.11
C LEU A 343 7.27 14.76 29.06
N GLU A 344 5.97 14.83 28.76
CA GLU A 344 5.00 15.51 29.61
C GLU A 344 4.77 14.76 30.93
N THR A 345 4.79 13.42 30.90
CA THR A 345 4.78 12.57 32.10
C THR A 345 5.98 12.86 33.00
N ILE A 346 7.17 13.01 32.43
CA ILE A 346 8.38 13.37 33.19
C ILE A 346 8.26 14.75 33.83
N LYS A 347 7.64 15.73 33.16
CA LYS A 347 7.36 17.05 33.76
C LYS A 347 6.36 16.92 34.90
N HIS A 348 5.30 16.14 34.72
CA HIS A 348 4.30 15.88 35.75
C HIS A 348 4.92 15.20 36.97
N LEU A 349 5.77 14.18 36.77
CA LEU A 349 6.52 13.51 37.84
C LEU A 349 7.34 14.48 38.68
N LYS A 350 8.04 15.43 38.05
CA LYS A 350 8.84 16.44 38.78
C LYS A 350 7.96 17.32 39.68
N ALA A 351 6.82 17.78 39.16
CA ALA A 351 5.88 18.59 39.93
C ALA A 351 5.21 17.79 41.07
N LEU A 352 4.85 16.53 40.81
CA LEU A 352 4.27 15.62 41.80
C LEU A 352 5.27 15.30 42.93
N LYS A 353 6.52 14.96 42.59
CA LYS A 353 7.59 14.73 43.57
C LYS A 353 7.85 15.96 44.43
N ALA A 354 7.85 17.16 43.82
CA ALA A 354 7.99 18.42 44.56
C ALA A 354 6.82 18.70 45.53
N ALA A 355 5.63 18.16 45.22
CA ALA A 355 4.45 18.25 46.08
C ALA A 355 4.35 17.11 47.12
N GLY A 356 5.33 16.19 47.19
CA GLY A 356 5.36 15.10 48.17
C GLY A 356 4.74 13.79 47.72
N PHE A 357 4.36 13.64 46.44
CA PHE A 357 3.85 12.38 45.91
C PHE A 357 4.98 11.36 45.67
N ILE A 358 4.79 10.11 46.11
CA ILE A 358 5.81 9.04 46.08
C ILE A 358 5.41 7.89 45.13
N GLY A 359 4.24 7.97 44.46
CA GLY A 359 3.75 6.93 43.57
C GLY A 359 4.34 6.94 42.15
N GLN A 360 4.03 5.88 41.39
CA GLN A 360 4.45 5.71 40.01
C GLN A 360 3.40 6.27 39.02
N LEU A 361 3.87 6.71 37.85
CA LEU A 361 2.98 7.06 36.73
C LEU A 361 3.01 5.98 35.66
N HIS A 362 1.83 5.56 35.22
CA HIS A 362 1.67 4.58 34.18
C HIS A 362 1.52 5.25 32.82
N VAL A 363 2.24 4.75 31.81
CA VAL A 363 2.28 5.32 30.45
C VAL A 363 1.99 4.23 29.42
N ASN A 364 0.93 4.43 28.65
CA ASN A 364 0.53 3.54 27.57
C ASN A 364 1.52 3.55 26.39
N LEU A 365 1.87 2.37 25.89
CA LEU A 365 2.67 2.18 24.69
C LEU A 365 1.85 1.50 23.59
N SER A 366 2.00 2.01 22.37
CA SER A 366 1.38 1.42 21.18
C SER A 366 2.20 0.25 20.62
N THR A 367 1.58 -0.53 19.74
CA THR A 367 2.28 -1.57 18.96
C THR A 367 3.48 -0.99 18.20
N LYS A 368 3.35 0.23 17.67
CA LYS A 368 4.41 0.88 16.89
C LYS A 368 5.58 1.34 17.73
N ASP A 369 5.35 1.67 19.00
CA ASP A 369 6.42 1.99 19.93
C ASP A 369 7.30 0.76 20.18
N LEU A 370 6.68 -0.41 20.41
CA LEU A 370 7.38 -1.68 20.64
C LEU A 370 8.23 -2.13 19.44
N GLU A 371 7.80 -1.82 18.23
CA GLU A 371 8.51 -2.15 17.00
C GLU A 371 9.63 -1.15 16.65
N SER A 372 9.76 -0.03 17.38
CA SER A 372 10.60 1.09 16.98
C SER A 372 11.93 1.16 17.72
N PRO A 373 13.07 0.92 17.04
CA PRO A 373 14.39 1.19 17.62
C PRO A 373 14.57 2.66 18.02
N GLU A 374 13.98 3.58 17.24
CA GLU A 374 14.05 5.02 17.52
C GLU A 374 13.34 5.41 18.82
N PHE A 375 12.29 4.67 19.21
CA PHE A 375 11.63 4.87 20.50
C PHE A 375 12.50 4.34 21.65
N TYR A 376 13.12 3.17 21.47
CA TYR A 376 14.06 2.63 22.46
C TYR A 376 15.21 3.59 22.74
N GLU A 377 15.89 4.07 21.69
CA GLU A 377 17.02 5.00 21.81
C GLU A 377 16.60 6.29 22.54
N PHE A 378 15.41 6.80 22.24
CA PHE A 378 14.85 7.97 22.90
C PHE A 378 14.64 7.75 24.41
N VAL A 379 14.04 6.61 24.81
CA VAL A 379 13.87 6.28 26.24
C VAL A 379 15.22 6.06 26.92
N GLU A 380 16.18 5.43 26.22
CA GLU A 380 17.52 5.19 26.74
C GLU A 380 18.26 6.50 27.05
N GLU A 381 18.14 7.51 26.19
CA GLU A 381 18.68 8.85 26.43
C GLU A 381 18.06 9.51 27.67
N LEU A 382 16.74 9.40 27.85
CA LEU A 382 16.05 9.95 29.01
C LEU A 382 16.54 9.33 30.32
N VAL A 383 16.67 8.00 30.38
CA VAL A 383 17.14 7.29 31.58
C VAL A 383 18.62 7.52 31.85
N LYS A 384 19.45 7.71 30.82
CA LYS A 384 20.85 8.14 31.01
C LYS A 384 20.93 9.50 31.71
N HIS A 385 20.00 10.40 31.43
CA HIS A 385 19.94 11.72 32.05
C HIS A 385 19.32 11.71 33.45
N ASP A 386 18.30 10.89 33.67
CA ASP A 386 17.65 10.72 34.97
C ASP A 386 17.39 9.23 35.24
N PRO A 387 18.32 8.55 35.94
CA PRO A 387 18.16 7.13 36.28
C PRO A 387 16.96 6.83 37.17
N THR A 388 16.39 7.83 37.87
CA THR A 388 15.24 7.62 38.77
C THR A 388 13.91 7.49 38.01
N LEU A 389 13.93 7.64 36.69
CA LEU A 389 12.75 7.48 35.84
C LEU A 389 12.25 6.05 35.82
N SER A 390 13.14 5.05 35.87
CA SER A 390 12.74 3.64 35.87
C SER A 390 11.91 3.27 37.09
N ASP A 391 12.20 3.88 38.24
CA ASP A 391 11.48 3.63 39.48
C ASP A 391 10.12 4.34 39.52
N ALA A 392 9.94 5.36 38.69
CA ALA A 392 8.78 6.25 38.73
C ALA A 392 7.79 6.05 37.57
N ILE A 393 8.15 5.23 36.57
CA ILE A 393 7.33 4.99 35.37
C ILE A 393 7.10 3.50 35.18
N ILE A 394 5.83 3.14 35.02
CA ILE A 394 5.41 1.82 34.55
C ILE A 394 4.90 1.96 33.11
N PHE A 395 5.32 1.08 32.20
CA PHE A 395 4.77 1.06 30.85
C PHE A 395 3.59 0.11 30.77
N GLU A 396 2.47 0.59 30.22
CA GLU A 396 1.25 -0.18 29.97
C GLU A 396 1.20 -0.62 28.52
N ILE A 397 0.89 -1.90 28.30
CA ILE A 397 0.85 -2.50 26.97
C ILE A 397 -0.34 -3.47 26.89
N THR A 398 -1.20 -3.30 25.89
CA THR A 398 -2.33 -4.23 25.68
C THR A 398 -1.87 -5.59 25.17
N GLU A 399 -2.68 -6.63 25.46
CA GLU A 399 -2.45 -7.99 24.98
C GLU A 399 -2.31 -8.06 23.44
N CYS A 400 -3.19 -7.34 22.73
CA CYS A 400 -3.18 -7.27 21.27
C CYS A 400 -1.90 -6.61 20.71
N ALA A 401 -1.40 -5.56 21.37
CA ALA A 401 -0.19 -4.86 20.93
C ALA A 401 1.04 -5.77 20.99
N MET A 402 1.19 -6.55 22.07
CA MET A 402 2.29 -7.51 22.20
C MET A 402 2.21 -8.63 21.17
N MET A 403 1.01 -9.16 20.91
CA MET A 403 0.81 -10.30 20.01
C MET A 403 1.00 -9.95 18.54
N THR A 404 0.87 -8.68 18.16
CA THR A 404 1.07 -8.24 16.77
C THR A 404 2.48 -8.57 16.28
N ASN A 405 3.48 -8.42 17.16
CA ASN A 405 4.87 -8.78 16.88
C ASN A 405 5.61 -9.16 18.16
N LEU A 406 5.38 -10.41 18.61
CA LEU A 406 5.89 -10.91 19.89
C LEU A 406 7.42 -10.80 20.03
N GLU A 407 8.17 -11.01 18.95
CA GLU A 407 9.64 -10.95 19.00
C GLU A 407 10.15 -9.52 19.21
N ALA A 408 9.53 -8.54 18.55
CA ALA A 408 9.84 -7.14 18.73
C ALA A 408 9.46 -6.67 20.15
N ALA A 409 8.26 -7.02 20.60
CA ALA A 409 7.81 -6.72 21.96
C ALA A 409 8.75 -7.32 23.02
N ARG A 410 9.12 -8.61 22.88
CA ARG A 410 10.08 -9.27 23.77
C ARG A 410 11.40 -8.52 23.82
N THR A 411 11.96 -8.19 22.66
CA THR A 411 13.26 -7.50 22.58
C THR A 411 13.20 -6.12 23.24
N MET A 412 12.19 -5.31 22.92
CA MET A 412 11.99 -3.98 23.50
C MET A 412 11.81 -4.05 25.02
N MET A 413 10.88 -4.87 25.49
CA MET A 413 10.56 -4.98 26.91
C MET A 413 11.75 -5.50 27.72
N GLN A 414 12.48 -6.50 27.23
CA GLN A 414 13.70 -6.98 27.90
C GLN A 414 14.77 -5.88 28.00
N ASN A 415 14.98 -5.12 26.93
CA ASN A 415 15.99 -4.06 26.93
C ASN A 415 15.65 -2.93 27.91
N LEU A 416 14.37 -2.57 28.04
CA LEU A 416 13.91 -1.57 29.00
C LEU A 416 13.83 -2.11 30.42
N ASN A 417 13.43 -3.37 30.61
CA ASN A 417 13.42 -4.02 31.92
C ASN A 417 14.84 -4.14 32.49
N ASN A 418 15.85 -4.40 31.66
CA ASN A 418 17.26 -4.35 32.04
C ASN A 418 17.73 -2.95 32.50
N ARG A 419 16.96 -1.89 32.21
CA ARG A 419 17.17 -0.53 32.73
C ARG A 419 16.33 -0.23 33.98
N GLY A 420 15.59 -1.21 34.49
CA GLY A 420 14.77 -1.09 35.69
C GLY A 420 13.31 -0.76 35.44
N PHE A 421 12.86 -0.61 34.19
CA PHE A 421 11.45 -0.34 33.93
C PHE A 421 10.59 -1.56 34.19
N GLU A 422 9.41 -1.28 34.74
CA GLU A 422 8.35 -2.25 34.96
C GLU A 422 7.27 -2.16 33.88
N PHE A 423 6.59 -3.29 33.68
CA PHE A 423 5.59 -3.44 32.63
C PHE A 423 4.29 -3.99 33.20
N SER A 424 3.21 -3.34 32.81
CA SER A 424 1.85 -3.74 33.11
C SER A 424 1.14 -4.17 31.84
N VAL A 425 0.47 -5.32 31.89
CA VAL A 425 -0.34 -5.81 30.79
C VAL A 425 -1.75 -5.28 30.94
N ASP A 426 -2.17 -4.48 29.96
CA ASP A 426 -3.47 -3.84 29.92
C ASP A 426 -4.50 -4.69 29.16
N ASP A 427 -5.79 -4.43 29.40
CA ASP A 427 -6.94 -5.14 28.84
C ASP A 427 -6.91 -6.69 29.01
N PHE A 428 -6.32 -7.19 30.12
CA PHE A 428 -6.04 -8.62 30.26
C PHE A 428 -7.31 -9.47 30.26
N GLY A 429 -7.32 -10.53 29.42
CA GLY A 429 -8.42 -11.49 29.31
C GLY A 429 -9.39 -11.20 28.17
N THR A 430 -9.27 -10.06 27.50
CA THR A 430 -10.07 -9.72 26.30
C THR A 430 -9.47 -10.27 24.99
N GLY A 431 -8.22 -10.75 25.03
CA GLY A 431 -7.42 -11.18 23.86
C GLY A 431 -7.07 -12.68 23.78
N PHE A 432 -5.98 -13.00 23.05
CA PHE A 432 -5.55 -14.36 22.71
C PHE A 432 -4.60 -14.99 23.75
N SER A 433 -5.06 -16.05 24.45
CA SER A 433 -4.24 -17.02 25.21
C SER A 433 -3.02 -16.43 25.94
N SER A 434 -3.32 -15.58 26.92
CA SER A 434 -2.42 -14.70 27.67
C SER A 434 -1.29 -15.39 28.47
N LEU A 435 -1.32 -16.72 28.59
CA LEU A 435 -0.33 -17.49 29.36
C LEU A 435 1.05 -17.54 28.70
N VAL A 436 1.12 -17.55 27.37
CA VAL A 436 2.42 -17.55 26.66
C VAL A 436 3.12 -16.21 26.85
N LEU A 437 2.37 -15.11 26.77
CA LEU A 437 2.86 -13.75 26.99
C LEU A 437 3.46 -13.61 28.38
N LEU A 438 2.70 -13.96 29.41
CA LEU A 438 3.14 -13.85 30.81
C LEU A 438 4.35 -14.75 31.14
N ARG A 439 4.56 -15.84 30.39
CA ARG A 439 5.72 -16.71 30.57
C ARG A 439 6.99 -16.16 29.93
N GLU A 440 6.86 -15.45 28.81
CA GLU A 440 8.00 -15.10 27.94
C GLU A 440 8.42 -13.62 28.05
N LEU A 441 7.57 -12.78 28.64
CA LEU A 441 7.78 -11.34 28.73
C LEU A 441 8.01 -10.90 30.19
N PRO A 442 8.84 -9.86 30.43
CA PRO A 442 9.13 -9.36 31.77
C PRO A 442 7.98 -8.49 32.30
N VAL A 443 6.85 -9.13 32.59
CA VAL A 443 5.64 -8.48 33.13
C VAL A 443 5.70 -8.48 34.66
N SER A 444 5.44 -7.33 35.28
CA SER A 444 5.35 -7.20 36.76
C SER A 444 3.93 -6.92 37.24
N GLN A 445 3.03 -6.48 36.36
CA GLN A 445 1.67 -6.12 36.71
C GLN A 445 0.65 -6.54 35.64
N ILE A 446 -0.58 -6.85 36.05
CA ILE A 446 -1.70 -7.21 35.19
C ILE A 446 -2.88 -6.31 35.53
N LYS A 447 -3.46 -5.63 34.54
CA LYS A 447 -4.71 -4.87 34.68
C LYS A 447 -5.87 -5.70 34.14
N ILE A 448 -6.85 -5.96 34.99
CA ILE A 448 -8.08 -6.66 34.62
C ILE A 448 -9.04 -5.64 34.02
N ASP A 449 -9.42 -5.86 32.77
CA ASP A 449 -10.33 -4.97 32.04
C ASP A 449 -11.67 -4.79 32.76
N GLN A 450 -12.20 -3.56 32.66
CA GLN A 450 -13.46 -3.18 33.26
C GLN A 450 -14.65 -4.06 32.81
N SER A 451 -14.60 -4.68 31.62
CA SER A 451 -15.70 -5.53 31.15
C SER A 451 -15.92 -6.75 32.05
N PHE A 452 -14.86 -7.30 32.66
CA PHE A 452 -14.98 -8.38 33.63
C PHE A 452 -15.34 -7.86 35.02
N ILE A 453 -14.89 -6.66 35.39
CA ILE A 453 -15.13 -6.12 36.73
C ILE A 453 -16.57 -5.63 36.90
N LYS A 454 -17.14 -4.98 35.89
CA LYS A 454 -18.45 -4.32 35.97
C LYS A 454 -19.57 -5.26 36.44
N ASP A 455 -19.62 -6.46 35.89
CA ASP A 455 -20.72 -7.40 36.09
C ASP A 455 -20.36 -8.59 37.01
N MET A 456 -19.13 -8.64 37.57
CA MET A 456 -18.63 -9.78 38.35
C MET A 456 -19.48 -10.17 39.58
N LEU A 457 -20.22 -9.22 40.16
CA LEU A 457 -21.08 -9.51 41.32
C LEU A 457 -22.40 -10.20 40.92
N THR A 458 -22.73 -10.17 39.63
CA THR A 458 -23.98 -10.73 39.09
C THR A 458 -23.74 -11.87 38.11
N GLN A 459 -22.56 -11.92 37.48
CA GLN A 459 -22.17 -12.93 36.51
C GLN A 459 -21.09 -13.84 37.07
N ILE A 460 -21.42 -15.14 37.19
CA ILE A 460 -20.51 -16.17 37.72
C ILE A 460 -19.27 -16.33 36.83
N ALA A 461 -19.43 -16.18 35.51
CA ALA A 461 -18.33 -16.30 34.57
C ALA A 461 -17.28 -15.20 34.80
N ASP A 462 -17.72 -13.95 34.94
CA ASP A 462 -16.83 -12.81 35.16
C ASP A 462 -16.15 -12.90 36.53
N TYR A 463 -16.86 -13.29 37.58
CA TYR A 463 -16.27 -13.59 38.88
C TYR A 463 -15.15 -14.63 38.79
N ALA A 464 -15.40 -15.74 38.08
CA ALA A 464 -14.42 -16.81 37.92
C ALA A 464 -13.19 -16.36 37.12
N ILE A 465 -13.35 -15.49 36.13
CA ILE A 465 -12.24 -14.90 35.37
C ILE A 465 -11.39 -14.02 36.28
N VAL A 466 -12.01 -13.14 37.07
CA VAL A 466 -11.31 -12.25 38.02
C VAL A 466 -10.54 -13.08 39.06
N GLU A 467 -11.20 -14.06 39.69
CA GLU A 467 -10.59 -14.97 40.68
C GLU A 467 -9.39 -15.74 40.08
N SER A 468 -9.55 -16.26 38.86
CA SER A 468 -8.49 -17.01 38.17
C SER A 468 -7.30 -16.11 37.84
N THR A 469 -7.55 -14.87 37.42
CA THR A 469 -6.48 -13.91 37.11
C THR A 469 -5.72 -13.49 38.36
N LEU A 470 -6.41 -13.23 39.47
CA LEU A 470 -5.77 -12.95 40.77
C LEU A 470 -4.89 -14.11 41.24
N PHE A 471 -5.40 -15.34 41.13
CA PHE A 471 -4.63 -16.53 41.46
C PHE A 471 -3.39 -16.68 40.57
N LEU A 472 -3.55 -16.51 39.26
CA LEU A 472 -2.47 -16.61 38.29
C LEU A 472 -1.37 -15.56 38.54
N ALA A 473 -1.76 -14.30 38.72
CA ALA A 473 -0.84 -13.20 38.99
C ALA A 473 0.01 -13.47 40.24
N THR A 474 -0.64 -13.93 41.31
CA THR A 474 0.04 -14.33 42.55
C THR A 474 1.11 -15.42 42.30
N ARG A 475 0.82 -16.40 41.44
CA ARG A 475 1.76 -17.48 41.11
C ARG A 475 2.92 -17.03 40.22
N LEU A 476 2.72 -15.97 39.46
CA LEU A 476 3.73 -15.36 38.59
C LEU A 476 4.46 -14.19 39.25
N ASN A 477 4.19 -13.93 40.54
CA ASN A 477 4.73 -12.79 41.28
C ASN A 477 4.43 -11.44 40.59
N CYS A 478 3.26 -11.35 39.95
CA CYS A 478 2.73 -10.14 39.34
C CYS A 478 1.71 -9.49 40.29
N LYS A 479 1.66 -8.16 40.25
CA LYS A 479 0.62 -7.36 40.91
C LYS A 479 -0.63 -7.25 40.05
N VAL A 480 -1.80 -7.07 40.67
CA VAL A 480 -3.06 -6.92 39.94
C VAL A 480 -3.70 -5.56 40.18
N VAL A 481 -4.09 -4.89 39.09
CA VAL A 481 -4.97 -3.71 39.11
C VAL A 481 -6.34 -4.14 38.58
N ALA A 482 -7.40 -3.90 39.34
CA ALA A 482 -8.76 -4.05 38.84
C ALA A 482 -9.31 -2.70 38.37
N GLU A 483 -9.74 -2.63 37.11
CA GLU A 483 -10.24 -1.40 36.50
C GLU A 483 -11.76 -1.26 36.54
N GLY A 484 -12.25 -0.05 36.29
CA GLY A 484 -13.69 0.19 36.19
C GLY A 484 -14.44 0.09 37.51
N ILE A 485 -13.79 0.36 38.65
CA ILE A 485 -14.48 0.38 39.95
C ILE A 485 -15.48 1.55 40.01
N GLU A 486 -16.78 1.25 40.00
CA GLU A 486 -17.85 2.26 40.02
C GLU A 486 -18.59 2.37 41.36
N ASN A 487 -18.52 1.33 42.21
CA ASN A 487 -19.26 1.30 43.47
C ASN A 487 -18.47 0.64 44.61
N ASN A 488 -18.98 0.81 45.84
CA ASN A 488 -18.33 0.31 47.05
C ASN A 488 -18.38 -1.22 47.17
N ASP A 489 -19.40 -1.88 46.60
CA ASP A 489 -19.54 -3.34 46.70
C ASP A 489 -18.45 -4.05 45.88
N LEU A 490 -18.14 -3.53 44.68
CA LEU A 490 -17.00 -3.96 43.87
C LEU A 490 -15.67 -3.78 44.62
N LYS A 491 -15.44 -2.59 45.18
CA LYS A 491 -14.25 -2.32 46.00
C LYS A 491 -14.11 -3.34 47.12
N GLN A 492 -15.14 -3.53 47.94
CA GLN A 492 -15.09 -4.46 49.08
C GLN A 492 -14.82 -5.89 48.64
N THR A 493 -15.48 -6.33 47.56
CA THR A 493 -15.33 -7.69 47.04
C THR A 493 -13.90 -7.92 46.56
N LEU A 494 -13.34 -7.01 45.75
CA LEU A 494 -11.97 -7.14 45.23
C LEU A 494 -10.91 -7.03 46.33
N THR A 495 -11.11 -6.18 47.34
CA THR A 495 -10.25 -6.14 48.53
C THR A 495 -10.29 -7.47 49.29
N LEU A 496 -11.46 -8.10 49.43
CA LEU A 496 -11.60 -9.42 50.07
C LEU A 496 -10.99 -10.56 49.26
N MET A 497 -10.95 -10.41 47.93
CA MET A 497 -10.28 -11.34 47.02
C MET A 497 -8.76 -11.12 46.94
N ASP A 498 -8.18 -10.30 47.82
CA ASP A 498 -6.75 -9.98 47.86
C ASP A 498 -6.21 -9.33 46.57
N CYS A 499 -7.04 -8.56 45.85
CA CYS A 499 -6.55 -7.69 44.77
C CYS A 499 -5.58 -6.64 45.33
N ASP A 500 -4.48 -6.34 44.62
CA ASP A 500 -3.47 -5.39 45.10
C ASP A 500 -3.95 -3.94 44.92
N TYR A 501 -4.44 -3.60 43.72
CA TYR A 501 -4.72 -2.23 43.33
C TYR A 501 -6.08 -2.07 42.66
N LEU A 502 -6.71 -0.90 42.84
CA LEU A 502 -8.04 -0.58 42.35
C LEU A 502 -8.02 0.75 41.60
N GLN A 503 -8.65 0.80 40.42
CA GLN A 503 -8.78 2.00 39.61
C GLN A 503 -10.22 2.15 39.10
N GLY A 504 -10.80 3.34 39.22
CA GLY A 504 -12.15 3.58 38.69
C GLY A 504 -12.81 4.86 39.16
N TYR A 505 -13.97 5.15 38.57
CA TYR A 505 -14.73 6.39 38.80
C TYR A 505 -15.32 6.49 40.22
N TYR A 506 -15.42 5.38 40.95
CA TYR A 506 -15.72 5.39 42.37
C TYR A 506 -14.74 6.27 43.16
N PHE A 507 -13.45 6.23 42.80
CA PHE A 507 -12.42 7.03 43.45
C PHE A 507 -12.28 8.40 42.82
N SER A 508 -12.03 8.42 41.50
CA SER A 508 -11.93 9.65 40.73
C SER A 508 -12.02 9.36 39.23
N LYS A 509 -12.61 10.31 38.51
CA LYS A 509 -12.35 10.46 37.08
C LYS A 509 -10.90 10.93 36.85
N PRO A 510 -10.35 10.79 35.64
CA PRO A 510 -9.10 11.42 35.28
C PRO A 510 -9.17 12.94 35.52
N VAL A 511 -8.15 13.52 36.13
CA VAL A 511 -8.09 14.95 36.49
C VAL A 511 -6.78 15.57 35.99
N ASN A 512 -6.74 16.90 35.81
CA ASN A 512 -5.48 17.57 35.47
C ASN A 512 -4.49 17.54 36.65
N ILE A 513 -3.22 17.85 36.37
CA ILE A 513 -2.14 17.79 37.38
C ILE A 513 -2.41 18.65 38.63
N ASN A 514 -2.95 19.86 38.47
CA ASN A 514 -3.17 20.77 39.59
C ASN A 514 -4.23 20.20 40.54
N GLU A 515 -5.30 19.66 39.97
CA GLU A 515 -6.35 18.99 40.73
C GLU A 515 -5.83 17.70 41.38
N PHE A 516 -5.00 16.93 40.67
CA PHE A 516 -4.37 15.72 41.23
C PHE A 516 -3.50 16.05 42.44
N ILE A 517 -2.60 17.04 42.34
CA ILE A 517 -1.75 17.48 43.44
C ILE A 517 -2.59 17.89 44.65
N HIS A 518 -3.62 18.72 44.42
CA HIS A 518 -4.49 19.20 45.49
C HIS A 518 -5.24 18.06 46.20
N LYS A 519 -5.65 17.02 45.47
CA LYS A 519 -6.41 15.88 46.02
C LYS A 519 -5.52 14.83 46.67
N TYR A 520 -4.34 14.56 46.12
CA TYR A 520 -3.59 13.32 46.39
C TYR A 520 -2.12 13.52 46.77
N ALA A 521 -1.54 14.72 46.60
CA ALA A 521 -0.15 14.98 46.98
C ALA A 521 -0.01 15.84 48.25
N ASN A 522 -1.00 16.68 48.57
CA ASN A 522 -0.90 17.60 49.71
C ASN A 522 -1.02 16.90 51.08
N GLU A 523 0.07 16.94 51.87
CA GLU A 523 0.15 16.43 53.25
C GLU A 523 -0.87 17.03 54.24
N GLU A 524 -1.42 18.23 53.97
CA GLU A 524 -2.29 18.93 54.95
C GLU A 524 -3.65 18.25 55.17
N LYS A 525 -4.14 17.44 54.22
CA LYS A 525 -5.47 16.83 54.34
C LYS A 525 -5.53 15.58 55.23
N TYR A 526 -4.38 15.03 55.60
CA TYR A 526 -4.25 13.89 56.53
C TYR A 526 -3.68 14.30 57.90
N ARG A 527 -3.55 15.61 58.18
CA ARG A 527 -2.99 16.15 59.44
C ARG A 527 -3.97 16.88 60.35
N ILE A 528 -5.29 16.75 60.16
CA ILE A 528 -6.27 17.37 61.08
C ILE A 528 -6.83 16.34 62.06
N ILE A 529 -6.23 16.36 63.25
CA ILE A 529 -6.60 15.83 64.59
C ILE A 529 -6.42 14.33 64.82
#